data_AF-A0A1H4TQ15-F1
#
_entry.id   AF-A0A1H4TQ15-F1
#
_cell.length_a   1.000
_cell.length_b   1.000
_cell.length_c   1.000
_cell.angle_alpha   90.00
_cell.angle_beta   90.00
_cell.angle_gamma   90.00
#
_symmetry.space_group_name_H-M   'P 1'
#
loop_
_entity.id
_entity.type
_entity.pdbx_description
1 polymer ?
#
loop_
_entity_poly.entity_id
_entity_poly.type
_entity_poly.pdbx_seq_one_letter_code
_entity_poly.pdbx_strand_id
1 'polypeptide(L)'
;MKRVAVRATMVTLSLLSVVGVVACSQPVDGEPAGEPAVEITYQPCDAFSPEALAAARIDAAPPDRMPDRDDPPNHACGFLSRNPSYVVVTSAIGTPFSGIASDERFNVLSETEIGGRSALVSDFRGGSACTVSVAIEPGILEFMIGYSELEDFTTVDAACDQATKVATALAPYFPDHL
;
A
#
# COMPACT_ATOMS: atom_id res chain seq x y z
N MET A 1 -22.30 55.95 -24.65
CA MET A 1 -21.66 57.29 -24.71
C MET A 1 -20.16 57.10 -24.89
N LYS A 2 -19.55 57.84 -25.85
CA LYS A 2 -18.10 57.99 -26.20
C LYS A 2 -17.36 56.71 -26.64
N ARG A 3 -17.18 56.39 -27.94
CA ARG A 3 -16.33 57.02 -29.00
C ARG A 3 -14.88 57.22 -28.55
N VAL A 4 -13.97 56.30 -28.93
CA VAL A 4 -13.08 56.32 -30.12
C VAL A 4 -12.09 57.50 -30.11
N ALA A 5 -10.80 57.16 -30.10
CA ALA A 5 -9.74 57.99 -30.67
C ALA A 5 -8.78 57.11 -31.47
N VAL A 6 -8.88 57.24 -32.79
CA VAL A 6 -7.98 56.75 -33.83
C VAL A 6 -6.98 57.87 -34.15
N ARG A 7 -5.74 57.50 -34.50
CA ARG A 7 -4.78 58.13 -35.46
C ARG A 7 -3.35 57.91 -34.95
N ALA A 8 -2.31 57.65 -35.73
CA ALA A 8 -2.03 57.83 -37.16
C ALA A 8 -0.83 56.91 -37.49
N THR A 9 -0.82 56.18 -38.61
CA THR A 9 0.02 56.44 -39.82
C THR A 9 1.51 56.70 -39.51
N MET A 10 2.53 56.10 -40.13
CA MET A 10 2.73 55.58 -41.50
C MET A 10 4.21 55.11 -41.61
N VAL A 11 4.58 54.46 -42.73
CA VAL A 11 5.91 54.46 -43.40
C VAL A 11 6.90 53.27 -43.13
N THR A 12 6.89 52.37 -44.12
CA THR A 12 8.01 51.71 -44.86
C THR A 12 9.20 51.08 -44.12
N LEU A 13 9.65 49.90 -44.54
CA LEU A 13 10.63 49.67 -45.62
C LEU A 13 10.93 48.16 -45.73
N SER A 14 11.02 47.65 -46.96
CA SER A 14 11.41 46.29 -47.31
C SER A 14 12.80 45.92 -46.80
N LEU A 15 12.99 44.66 -46.37
CA LEU A 15 14.28 43.96 -46.44
C LEU A 15 14.03 42.45 -46.54
N LEU A 16 14.44 41.87 -47.66
CA LEU A 16 14.60 40.43 -47.82
C LEU A 16 15.65 39.93 -46.83
N SER A 17 15.39 38.79 -46.20
CA SER A 17 16.42 37.94 -45.60
C SER A 17 15.97 36.48 -45.72
N VAL A 18 16.57 35.78 -46.68
CA VAL A 18 16.56 34.32 -46.74
C VAL A 18 17.53 33.83 -45.66
N VAL A 19 17.02 33.17 -44.62
CA VAL A 19 17.84 32.45 -43.64
C VAL A 19 17.16 31.11 -43.36
N GLY A 20 18.00 30.07 -43.34
CA GLY A 20 17.64 28.69 -43.62
C GLY A 20 16.69 28.03 -42.62
N VAL A 21 16.06 26.96 -43.12
CA VAL A 21 15.35 25.98 -42.31
C VAL A 21 16.37 25.24 -41.46
N VAL A 22 16.61 25.73 -40.25
CA VAL A 22 17.15 24.91 -39.16
C VAL A 22 15.94 24.41 -38.42
N ALA A 23 15.57 23.15 -38.65
CA ALA A 23 14.61 22.46 -37.82
C ALA A 23 15.26 22.26 -36.43
N CYS A 24 15.19 23.30 -35.60
CA CYS A 24 15.40 23.17 -34.17
C CYS A 24 14.18 22.42 -33.63
N SER A 25 14.27 21.10 -33.59
CA SER A 25 13.43 20.29 -32.71
C SER A 25 13.59 20.87 -31.32
N GLN A 26 12.51 21.44 -30.78
CA GLN A 26 12.48 21.91 -29.40
C GLN A 26 12.84 20.73 -28.48
N PRO A 27 13.56 20.97 -27.37
CA PRO A 27 13.68 19.94 -26.35
C PRO A 27 12.26 19.58 -25.93
N VAL A 28 11.88 18.33 -26.15
CA VAL A 28 10.68 17.77 -25.54
C VAL A 28 10.96 17.84 -24.05
N ASP A 29 10.22 18.71 -23.36
CA ASP A 29 10.20 18.73 -21.91
C ASP A 29 10.01 17.29 -21.44
N GLY A 30 11.01 16.77 -20.72
CA GLY A 30 10.98 15.43 -20.17
C GLY A 30 9.82 15.38 -19.18
N GLU A 31 8.72 14.78 -19.61
CA GLU A 31 7.78 14.13 -18.70
C GLU A 31 8.66 13.28 -17.76
N PRO A 32 8.65 13.50 -16.44
CA PRO A 32 9.32 12.56 -15.54
C PRO A 32 8.69 11.21 -15.85
N ALA A 33 9.52 10.27 -16.33
CA ALA A 33 9.10 8.88 -16.43
C ALA A 33 8.57 8.53 -15.03
N GLY A 34 7.26 8.32 -14.92
CA GLY A 34 6.64 7.99 -13.64
C GLY A 34 7.43 6.86 -13.01
N GLU A 35 7.60 6.92 -11.69
CA GLU A 35 8.22 5.81 -10.96
C GLU A 35 7.56 4.50 -11.42
N PRO A 36 8.36 3.47 -11.74
CA PRO A 36 7.80 2.20 -12.21
C PRO A 36 6.79 1.71 -11.18
N ALA A 37 5.62 1.28 -11.66
CA ALA A 37 4.59 0.73 -10.80
C ALA A 37 5.19 -0.42 -9.99
N VAL A 38 4.98 -0.39 -8.67
CA VAL A 38 5.36 -1.50 -7.80
C VAL A 38 4.57 -2.71 -8.27
N GLU A 39 5.24 -3.83 -8.56
CA GLU A 39 4.57 -5.09 -8.88
C GLU A 39 4.63 -5.99 -7.65
N ILE A 40 3.49 -6.56 -7.28
CA ILE A 40 3.39 -7.60 -6.25
C ILE A 40 2.78 -8.81 -6.95
N THR A 41 3.39 -9.97 -6.76
CA THR A 41 2.92 -11.25 -7.32
C THR A 41 2.44 -12.20 -6.23
N TYR A 42 2.84 -11.95 -4.98
CA TYR A 42 2.48 -12.75 -3.83
C TYR A 42 0.98 -12.71 -3.59
N GLN A 43 0.40 -13.90 -3.43
CA GLN A 43 -1.03 -14.12 -3.22
C GLN A 43 -1.22 -14.82 -1.88
N PRO A 44 -1.60 -14.10 -0.80
CA PRO A 44 -1.67 -14.70 0.54
C PRO A 44 -2.57 -15.94 0.63
N CYS A 45 -3.65 -15.99 -0.14
CA CYS A 45 -4.56 -17.15 -0.17
C CYS A 45 -3.91 -18.45 -0.63
N ASP A 46 -2.86 -18.36 -1.46
CA ASP A 46 -2.18 -19.51 -2.04
C ASP A 46 -0.86 -19.84 -1.33
N ALA A 47 -0.41 -18.94 -0.45
CA ALA A 47 0.93 -19.00 0.13
C ALA A 47 1.02 -19.84 1.40
N PHE A 48 -0.03 -19.87 2.23
CA PHE A 48 -0.01 -20.60 3.49
C PHE A 48 -0.59 -22.00 3.32
N SER A 49 0.24 -23.00 3.60
CA SER A 49 -0.22 -24.40 3.67
C SER A 49 -1.17 -24.59 4.87
N PRO A 50 -2.01 -25.64 4.87
CA PRO A 50 -2.82 -25.97 6.04
C PRO A 50 -2.00 -26.19 7.31
N GLU A 51 -0.76 -26.67 7.20
CA GLU A 51 0.17 -26.83 8.33
C GLU A 51 0.63 -25.48 8.88
N ALA A 52 0.96 -24.52 8.01
CA ALA A 52 1.32 -23.17 8.40
C ALA A 52 0.15 -22.47 9.13
N LEU A 53 -1.06 -22.58 8.60
CA LEU A 53 -2.26 -22.03 9.23
C LEU A 53 -2.54 -22.69 10.58
N ALA A 54 -2.39 -24.01 10.68
CA ALA A 54 -2.55 -24.74 11.94
C ALA A 54 -1.52 -24.31 13.00
N ALA A 55 -0.27 -24.03 12.61
CA ALA A 55 0.76 -23.50 13.51
C ALA A 55 0.37 -22.13 14.10
N ALA A 56 -0.36 -21.32 13.33
CA ALA A 56 -0.94 -20.04 13.76
C ALA A 56 -2.31 -20.19 14.45
N ARG A 57 -2.80 -21.43 14.66
CA ARG A 57 -4.13 -21.75 15.21
C ARG A 57 -5.30 -21.19 14.40
N ILE A 58 -5.10 -21.05 13.10
CA ILE A 58 -6.12 -20.66 12.14
C ILE A 58 -6.80 -21.92 11.60
N ASP A 59 -8.10 -21.86 11.34
CA ASP A 59 -8.86 -22.96 10.74
C ASP A 59 -8.41 -23.16 9.28
N ALA A 60 -8.32 -24.42 8.84
CA ALA A 60 -8.08 -24.79 7.45
C ALA A 60 -9.36 -24.71 6.59
N ALA A 61 -10.39 -24.00 7.04
CA ALA A 61 -11.52 -23.62 6.22
C ALA A 61 -11.03 -22.87 4.97
N PRO A 62 -11.74 -23.00 3.82
CA PRO A 62 -11.37 -22.26 2.63
C PRO A 62 -11.22 -20.77 2.93
N PRO A 63 -10.11 -20.13 2.54
CA PRO A 63 -9.90 -18.73 2.86
C PRO A 63 -10.76 -17.84 1.97
N ASP A 64 -11.04 -16.64 2.46
CA ASP A 64 -11.84 -15.64 1.75
C ASP A 64 -10.95 -14.75 0.88
N ARG A 65 -10.92 -15.01 -0.42
CA ARG A 65 -10.13 -14.22 -1.37
C ARG A 65 -10.84 -12.89 -1.64
N MET A 66 -10.18 -11.80 -1.28
CA MET A 66 -10.67 -10.45 -1.54
C MET A 66 -10.28 -10.01 -2.96
N PRO A 67 -11.02 -9.09 -3.61
CA PRO A 67 -10.62 -8.54 -4.90
C PRO A 67 -9.29 -7.80 -4.81
N ASP A 68 -8.42 -8.06 -5.78
CA ASP A 68 -7.16 -7.34 -5.93
C ASP A 68 -7.40 -5.84 -6.17
N ARG A 69 -6.47 -5.01 -5.72
CA ARG A 69 -6.45 -3.56 -5.97
C ARG A 69 -5.12 -3.18 -6.59
N ASP A 70 -5.12 -2.16 -7.44
CA ASP A 70 -3.94 -1.80 -8.24
C ASP A 70 -3.24 -0.49 -7.79
N ASP A 71 -3.84 0.30 -6.89
CA ASP A 71 -3.30 1.60 -6.47
C ASP A 71 -3.48 1.87 -4.95
N PRO A 72 -2.48 1.54 -4.11
CA PRO A 72 -1.33 0.70 -4.45
C PRO A 72 -1.76 -0.77 -4.71
N PRO A 73 -0.92 -1.57 -5.38
CA PRO A 73 -1.13 -3.01 -5.49
C PRO A 73 -1.42 -3.64 -4.14
N ASN A 74 -2.50 -4.42 -4.04
CA ASN A 74 -2.90 -5.08 -2.81
C ASN A 74 -3.60 -6.40 -3.12
N HIS A 75 -2.99 -7.51 -2.69
CA HIS A 75 -3.58 -8.84 -2.72
C HIS A 75 -3.89 -9.27 -1.29
N ALA A 76 -5.16 -9.51 -0.98
CA ALA A 76 -5.62 -9.77 0.38
C ALA A 76 -6.42 -11.06 0.51
N CYS A 77 -6.27 -11.69 1.67
CA CYS A 77 -6.96 -12.93 2.00
C CYS A 77 -7.42 -12.96 3.46
N GLY A 78 -8.69 -13.31 3.69
CA GLY A 78 -9.25 -13.52 5.01
C GLY A 78 -9.11 -14.97 5.45
N PHE A 79 -8.58 -15.19 6.65
CA PHE A 79 -8.52 -16.51 7.28
C PHE A 79 -9.28 -16.52 8.60
N LEU A 80 -10.16 -17.50 8.78
CA LEU A 80 -10.99 -17.63 9.97
C LEU A 80 -10.26 -18.45 11.05
N SER A 81 -10.21 -17.92 12.27
CA SER A 81 -9.97 -18.70 13.48
C SER A 81 -11.31 -18.95 14.19
N ARG A 82 -11.46 -20.10 14.84
CA ARG A 82 -12.66 -20.45 15.63
C ARG A 82 -12.45 -20.46 17.14
N ASN A 83 -11.21 -20.39 17.61
CA ASN A 83 -10.92 -20.40 19.04
C ASN A 83 -9.64 -19.60 19.38
N PRO A 84 -9.76 -18.30 19.71
CA PRO A 84 -10.99 -17.49 19.67
C PRO A 84 -11.50 -17.27 18.23
N SER A 85 -12.77 -16.87 18.10
CA SER A 85 -13.42 -16.60 16.82
C SER A 85 -13.05 -15.22 16.30
N TYR A 86 -12.22 -15.16 15.26
CA TYR A 86 -11.82 -13.91 14.60
C TYR A 86 -11.40 -14.17 13.16
N VAL A 87 -11.38 -13.12 12.34
CA VAL A 87 -10.77 -13.15 11.01
C VAL A 87 -9.44 -12.42 11.07
N VAL A 88 -8.39 -13.05 10.54
CA VAL A 88 -7.16 -12.34 10.20
C VAL A 88 -7.14 -12.10 8.70
N VAL A 89 -7.06 -10.83 8.31
CA VAL A 89 -6.84 -10.46 6.91
C VAL A 89 -5.34 -10.30 6.71
N THR A 90 -4.77 -11.12 5.83
CA THR A 90 -3.37 -10.98 5.42
C THR A 90 -3.31 -10.31 4.05
N SER A 91 -2.55 -9.24 3.93
CA SER A 91 -2.44 -8.46 2.69
C SER A 91 -0.98 -8.26 2.30
N ALA A 92 -0.63 -8.55 1.05
CA ALA A 92 0.61 -8.07 0.44
C ALA A 92 0.33 -6.74 -0.24
N ILE A 93 1.01 -5.67 0.20
CA ILE A 93 0.70 -4.29 -0.20
C ILE A 93 1.94 -3.61 -0.75
N GLY A 94 1.82 -2.96 -1.91
CA GLY A 94 2.90 -2.26 -2.63
C GLY A 94 3.30 -0.92 -2.01
N THR A 95 2.99 -0.70 -0.74
CA THR A 95 3.34 0.50 0.00
C THR A 95 4.66 0.27 0.73
N PRO A 96 5.64 1.18 0.64
CA PRO A 96 6.90 1.04 1.37
C PRO A 96 6.64 1.07 2.87
N PHE A 97 7.44 0.32 3.63
CA PHE A 97 7.34 0.24 5.08
C PHE A 97 7.38 1.60 5.78
N SER A 98 8.23 2.53 5.32
CA SER A 98 8.31 3.90 5.82
C SER A 98 7.02 4.70 5.60
N GLY A 99 6.25 4.36 4.56
CA GLY A 99 4.97 4.98 4.25
C GLY A 99 3.94 4.76 5.36
N ILE A 100 3.94 3.58 5.99
CA ILE A 100 3.02 3.23 7.09
C ILE A 100 3.26 4.11 8.32
N ALA A 101 4.52 4.26 8.73
CA ALA A 101 4.87 5.08 9.89
C ALA A 101 4.49 6.56 9.73
N SER A 102 4.43 7.06 8.49
CA SER A 102 4.06 8.43 8.16
C SER A 102 2.57 8.64 7.84
N ASP A 103 1.79 7.56 7.70
CA ASP A 103 0.38 7.64 7.29
C ASP A 103 -0.53 7.86 8.50
N GLU A 104 -1.27 8.97 8.49
CA GLU A 104 -2.15 9.43 9.57
C GLU A 104 -3.30 8.45 9.91
N ARG A 105 -3.60 7.51 9.01
CA ARG A 105 -4.57 6.43 9.26
C ARG A 105 -4.08 5.44 10.31
N PHE A 106 -2.76 5.34 10.50
CA PHE A 106 -2.14 4.44 11.45
C PHE A 106 -1.65 5.21 12.68
N ASN A 107 -1.94 4.66 13.85
CA ASN A 107 -1.32 5.06 15.09
C ASN A 107 -0.33 3.96 15.49
N VAL A 108 0.94 4.16 15.16
CA VAL A 108 2.01 3.20 15.50
C VAL A 108 2.11 3.07 17.01
N LEU A 109 1.87 1.87 17.52
CA LEU A 109 1.91 1.52 18.95
C LEU A 109 3.30 1.03 19.35
N SER A 110 3.96 0.28 18.47
CA SER A 110 5.33 -0.19 18.68
C SER A 110 6.03 -0.57 17.38
N GLU A 111 7.36 -0.53 17.43
CA GLU A 111 8.24 -1.12 16.42
C GLU A 111 8.86 -2.40 16.99
N THR A 112 8.96 -3.45 16.17
CA THR A 112 9.49 -4.76 16.57
C THR A 112 10.14 -5.47 15.39
N GLU A 113 10.56 -6.72 15.59
CA GLU A 113 11.04 -7.62 14.54
C GLU A 113 10.22 -8.91 14.50
N ILE A 114 9.86 -9.35 13.30
CA ILE A 114 9.16 -10.62 13.05
C ILE A 114 9.91 -11.36 11.95
N GLY A 115 10.38 -12.57 12.23
CA GLY A 115 11.17 -13.35 11.27
C GLY A 115 12.47 -12.66 10.84
N GLY A 116 13.06 -11.82 11.70
CA GLY A 116 14.26 -11.03 11.39
C GLY A 116 14.01 -9.83 10.47
N ARG A 117 12.75 -9.43 10.28
CA ARG A 117 12.35 -8.27 9.47
C ARG A 117 11.71 -7.22 10.37
N SER A 118 11.96 -5.94 10.08
CA SER A 118 11.29 -4.83 10.75
C SER A 118 9.77 -4.96 10.64
N ALA A 119 9.06 -4.69 11.73
CA ALA A 119 7.62 -4.72 11.78
C ALA A 119 7.05 -3.55 12.60
N LEU A 120 5.90 -3.03 12.19
CA LEU A 120 5.12 -2.04 12.93
C LEU A 120 3.85 -2.69 13.45
N VAL A 121 3.54 -2.47 14.72
CA VAL A 121 2.24 -2.78 15.30
C VAL A 121 1.48 -1.47 15.43
N SER A 122 0.33 -1.36 14.78
CA SER A 122 -0.42 -0.11 14.66
C SER A 122 -1.90 -0.30 14.92
N ASP A 123 -2.53 0.72 15.48
CA ASP A 123 -3.98 0.86 15.47
C ASP A 123 -4.42 1.55 14.17
N PHE A 124 -5.27 0.88 13.38
CA PHE A 124 -5.87 1.44 12.18
C PHE A 124 -7.15 2.21 12.53
N ARG A 125 -7.01 3.53 12.63
CA ARG A 125 -8.06 4.45 13.10
C ARG A 125 -9.33 4.45 12.23
N GLY A 126 -9.24 3.98 10.99
CA GLY A 126 -10.35 3.93 10.05
C GLY A 126 -11.26 2.71 10.17
N GLY A 127 -10.88 1.69 10.95
CA GLY A 127 -11.56 0.38 10.91
C GLY A 127 -11.73 -0.34 12.24
N SER A 128 -11.27 0.22 13.37
CA SER A 128 -11.20 -0.51 14.65
C SER A 128 -10.50 -1.86 14.47
N ALA A 129 -9.27 -1.81 13.97
CA ALA A 129 -8.48 -2.99 13.70
C ALA A 129 -7.02 -2.73 14.09
N CYS A 130 -6.37 -3.76 14.62
CA CYS A 130 -4.92 -3.73 14.72
C CYS A 130 -4.30 -4.23 13.43
N THR A 131 -3.22 -3.60 12.99
CA THR A 131 -2.37 -4.08 11.90
C THR A 131 -0.96 -4.37 12.39
N VAL A 132 -0.41 -5.49 11.92
CA VAL A 132 1.02 -5.81 12.02
C VAL A 132 1.59 -5.80 10.62
N SER A 133 2.34 -4.76 10.28
CA SER A 133 2.94 -4.57 8.96
C SER A 133 4.39 -5.04 9.02
N VAL A 134 4.77 -6.09 8.29
CA VAL A 134 6.14 -6.62 8.22
C VAL A 134 6.80 -6.15 6.92
N ALA A 135 8.02 -5.61 7.01
CA ALA A 135 8.78 -5.16 5.85
C ALA A 135 9.20 -6.35 4.97
N ILE A 136 8.65 -6.42 3.76
CA ILE A 136 9.05 -7.36 2.71
C ILE A 136 9.08 -6.61 1.40
N GLU A 137 10.27 -6.43 0.82
CA GLU A 137 10.42 -5.70 -0.43
C GLU A 137 9.50 -6.26 -1.52
N PRO A 138 8.89 -5.40 -2.35
CA PRO A 138 9.06 -3.94 -2.41
C PRO A 138 8.10 -3.16 -1.49
N GLY A 139 7.37 -3.83 -0.60
CA GLY A 139 6.34 -3.23 0.24
C GLY A 139 6.21 -3.85 1.63
N ILE A 140 5.01 -4.28 2.00
CA ILE A 140 4.72 -4.89 3.30
C ILE A 140 3.81 -6.12 3.18
N LEU A 141 3.99 -7.05 4.11
CA LEU A 141 3.01 -8.08 4.44
C LEU A 141 2.29 -7.68 5.73
N GLU A 142 1.00 -7.36 5.61
CA GLU A 142 0.17 -6.86 6.70
C GLU A 142 -0.74 -7.97 7.24
N PHE A 143 -0.84 -8.07 8.57
CA PHE A 143 -1.80 -8.90 9.28
C PHE A 143 -2.77 -8.01 10.05
N MET A 144 -4.04 -8.02 9.67
CA MET A 144 -5.08 -7.20 10.27
C MET A 144 -6.06 -8.06 11.06
N ILE A 145 -6.34 -7.67 12.31
CA ILE A 145 -7.39 -8.28 13.14
C ILE A 145 -8.29 -7.16 13.70
N GLY A 146 -9.60 -7.29 13.46
CA GLY A 146 -10.61 -6.38 13.98
C GLY A 146 -10.79 -6.49 15.49
N TYR A 147 -11.24 -5.40 16.10
CA TYR A 147 -11.74 -5.39 17.46
C TYR A 147 -13.02 -4.55 17.56
N SER A 148 -13.93 -5.01 18.41
CA SER A 148 -15.13 -4.28 18.76
C SER A 148 -15.78 -4.89 20.00
N GLU A 149 -16.70 -4.16 20.63
CA GLU A 149 -17.47 -4.66 21.79
C GLU A 149 -18.31 -5.93 21.47
N LEU A 150 -18.47 -6.28 20.19
CA LEU A 150 -19.24 -7.43 19.72
C LEU A 150 -18.38 -8.62 19.30
N GLU A 151 -17.06 -8.46 19.33
CA GLU A 151 -16.08 -9.48 18.92
C GLU A 151 -15.34 -10.06 20.13
N ASP A 152 -14.64 -11.17 19.92
CA ASP A 152 -13.83 -11.80 20.98
C ASP A 152 -12.68 -10.89 21.43
N PHE A 153 -12.22 -10.00 20.55
CA PHE A 153 -11.28 -8.93 20.89
C PHE A 153 -12.03 -7.61 21.02
N THR A 154 -12.13 -7.11 22.25
CA THR A 154 -12.85 -5.86 22.54
C THR A 154 -11.93 -4.63 22.65
N THR A 155 -10.62 -4.84 22.61
CA THR A 155 -9.62 -3.77 22.74
C THR A 155 -8.56 -3.89 21.66
N VAL A 156 -7.98 -2.74 21.31
CA VAL A 156 -6.84 -2.67 20.38
C VAL A 156 -5.67 -3.53 20.86
N ASP A 157 -5.33 -3.48 22.15
CA ASP A 157 -4.22 -4.24 22.72
C ASP A 157 -4.43 -5.76 22.52
N ALA A 158 -5.64 -6.26 22.78
CA ALA A 158 -5.95 -7.68 22.60
C ALA A 158 -5.87 -8.12 21.13
N ALA A 159 -6.36 -7.30 20.20
CA ALA A 159 -6.25 -7.58 18.77
C ALA A 159 -4.79 -7.52 18.29
N CYS A 160 -4.01 -6.55 18.75
CA CYS A 160 -2.60 -6.42 18.41
C CYS A 160 -1.74 -7.56 18.94
N ASP A 161 -1.99 -7.99 20.18
CA ASP A 161 -1.34 -9.17 20.75
C ASP A 161 -1.62 -10.41 19.90
N GLN A 162 -2.86 -10.58 19.43
CA GLN A 162 -3.20 -11.72 18.59
C GLN A 162 -2.60 -11.60 17.18
N ALA A 163 -2.67 -10.44 16.54
CA ALA A 163 -2.12 -10.22 15.22
C ALA A 163 -0.61 -10.46 15.21
N THR A 164 0.09 -10.02 16.26
CA THR A 164 1.53 -10.25 16.44
C THR A 164 1.86 -11.73 16.61
N LYS A 165 1.05 -12.49 17.38
CA LYS A 165 1.20 -13.95 17.52
C LYS A 165 1.02 -14.67 16.19
N VAL A 166 0.00 -14.30 15.42
CA VAL A 166 -0.27 -14.88 14.09
C VAL A 166 0.90 -14.59 13.14
N ALA A 167 1.31 -13.33 13.03
CA ALA A 167 2.44 -12.94 12.19
C ALA A 167 3.73 -13.68 12.59
N THR A 168 4.01 -13.80 13.90
CA THR A 168 5.18 -14.52 14.40
C THR A 168 5.13 -16.02 14.08
N ALA A 169 3.96 -16.65 14.21
CA ALA A 169 3.79 -18.06 13.90
C ALA A 169 3.93 -18.35 12.39
N LEU A 170 3.50 -17.42 11.54
CA LEU A 170 3.60 -17.51 10.08
C LEU A 170 4.96 -17.05 9.53
N ALA A 171 5.79 -16.40 10.35
CA ALA A 171 7.09 -15.86 9.93
C ALA A 171 8.01 -16.85 9.19
N PRO A 172 8.08 -18.14 9.55
CA PRO A 172 8.88 -19.12 8.80
C PRO A 172 8.41 -19.36 7.35
N TYR A 173 7.20 -18.91 7.01
CA TYR A 173 6.56 -19.07 5.70
C TYR A 173 6.43 -17.75 4.93
N PHE A 174 7.01 -16.67 5.46
CA PHE A 174 7.02 -15.40 4.74
C PHE A 174 7.83 -15.53 3.45
N PRO A 175 7.40 -14.86 2.37
CA PRO A 175 8.17 -14.86 1.15
C PRO A 175 9.46 -14.04 1.34
N ASP A 176 10.47 -14.31 0.51
CA ASP A 176 11.67 -13.49 0.49
C ASP A 176 11.38 -12.07 -0.03
N HIS A 177 10.44 -11.98 -0.99
CA HIS A 177 9.98 -10.79 -1.71
C HIS A 177 8.48 -10.93 -2.06
N LEU A 178 7.74 -9.82 -2.18
CA LEU A 178 6.31 -9.82 -2.55
C LEU A 178 6.06 -9.93 -4.07
#